data_AF-A0A7H1N3K5-F1
#
_entry.id   AF-A0A7H1N3K5-F1
#
_cell.length_a   1.000
_cell.length_b   1.000
_cell.length_c   1.000
_cell.angle_alpha   90.00
_cell.angle_beta   90.00
_cell.angle_gamma   90.00
#
_symmetry.space_group_name_H-M   'P 1'
#
loop_
_entity.id
_entity.type
_entity.pdbx_description
1 polymer ?
#
loop_
_entity_poly.entity_id
_entity_poly.type
_entity_poly.pdbx_seq_one_letter_code
_entity_poly.pdbx_strand_id
1 'polypeptide(L)' 'MSSEDPLGQLRQRLAAVQLELRQAIGNVDDPQGKALLEVAAEVVGGLHKAFGHYKDKSEPAWRQVAKRIFP' A
#
# COMPACT_ATOMS: atom_id res chain seq x y z
N MET A 1 -22.66 9.32 12.10
CA MET A 1 -21.32 9.56 11.53
C MET A 1 -20.54 8.29 11.75
N SER A 2 -20.39 7.49 10.69
CA SER A 2 -19.84 6.13 10.79
C SER A 2 -18.42 6.16 11.33
N SER A 3 -18.10 5.26 12.25
CA SER A 3 -16.73 4.97 12.68
C SER A 3 -15.86 4.76 11.45
N GLU A 4 -14.94 5.68 11.17
CA GLU A 4 -14.14 5.61 9.96
C GLU A 4 -13.22 4.38 10.00
N ASP A 5 -13.14 3.65 8.89
CA ASP A 5 -12.21 2.53 8.71
C ASP A 5 -10.75 3.05 8.78
N PRO A 6 -10.01 2.81 9.89
CA PRO A 6 -8.68 3.36 10.06
C PRO A 6 -7.66 2.76 9.06
N LEU A 7 -7.88 1.51 8.62
CA LEU A 7 -7.02 0.85 7.64
C LEU A 7 -7.26 1.42 6.24
N GLY A 8 -8.51 1.71 5.91
CA GLY A 8 -8.89 2.39 4.67
C GLY A 8 -8.25 3.79 4.56
N GLN A 9 -8.28 4.57 5.63
CA GLN A 9 -7.61 5.88 5.69
C GLN A 9 -6.09 5.75 5.53
N LEU A 10 -5.47 4.82 6.25
CA LEU A 10 -4.02 4.62 6.15
C LEU A 10 -3.63 4.20 4.73
N ARG A 11 -4.42 3.32 4.10
CA ARG A 11 -4.25 2.94 2.69
C ARG A 11 -4.32 4.15 1.75
N GLN A 12 -5.29 5.05 1.93
CA GLN A 12 -5.38 6.27 1.13
C GLN A 12 -4.15 7.18 1.31
N ARG A 13 -3.65 7.31 2.54
CA ARG A 13 -2.42 8.08 2.81
C ARG A 13 -1.20 7.45 2.15
N LEU A 14 -1.08 6.12 2.15
CA LEU A 14 -0.01 5.43 1.42
C LEU A 14 -0.07 5.72 -0.09
N ALA A 15 -1.27 5.73 -0.69
CA ALA A 15 -1.43 6.10 -2.09
C ALA A 15 -1.01 7.55 -2.38
N ALA A 16 -1.34 8.49 -1.48
CA ALA A 16 -0.92 9.89 -1.59
C ALA A 16 0.61 10.02 -1.51
N VAL A 17 1.26 9.38 -0.52
CA VAL A 17 2.72 9.37 -0.38
C VAL A 17 3.40 8.77 -1.60
N GLN A 18 2.88 7.66 -2.14
CA GLN A 18 3.41 7.06 -3.37
C GLN A 18 3.39 8.06 -4.54
N LEU A 19 2.30 8.81 -4.68
CA LEU A 19 2.17 9.83 -5.72
C LEU A 19 3.16 10.98 -5.51
N GLU A 20 3.27 11.48 -4.28
CA GLU A 20 4.23 12.54 -3.91
C GLU A 20 5.67 12.14 -4.22
N LEU A 21 6.06 10.90 -3.90
CA LEU A 21 7.39 10.37 -4.21
C LEU A 21 7.67 10.37 -5.72
N ARG A 22 6.71 9.91 -6.54
CA ARG A 22 6.85 9.91 -8.01
C ARG A 22 6.91 11.31 -8.60
N GLN A 23 6.12 12.25 -8.05
CA GLN A 23 6.16 13.65 -8.49
C GLN A 23 7.49 14.32 -8.13
N ALA A 24 8.07 13.99 -6.97
CA ALA A 24 9.35 14.53 -6.53
C ALA A 24 10.53 14.16 -7.44
N ILE A 25 10.45 13.06 -8.21
CA ILE A 25 11.49 12.66 -9.17
C ILE A 25 11.76 13.78 -10.20
N GLY A 26 10.72 14.50 -10.62
CA GLY A 26 10.84 15.61 -11.57
C GLY A 26 11.49 16.87 -10.98
N ASN A 27 11.61 16.96 -9.65
CA ASN A 27 12.11 18.13 -8.93
C ASN A 27 13.49 17.90 -8.31
N VAL A 28 14.08 16.73 -8.50
CA VAL A 28 15.43 16.38 -8.03
C VAL A 28 16.34 16.27 -9.23
N ASP A 29 17.56 16.82 -9.16
CA ASP A 29 18.55 16.68 -10.25
C ASP A 29 19.51 15.52 -10.00
N ASP A 30 19.77 15.20 -8.72
CA ASP A 30 20.66 14.12 -8.30
C ASP A 30 20.15 12.73 -8.75
N PRO A 31 20.91 11.98 -9.60
CA PRO A 31 20.49 10.67 -10.09
C PRO A 31 20.23 9.65 -8.98
N GLN A 32 21.03 9.68 -7.91
CA GLN A 32 20.90 8.80 -6.76
C GLN A 32 19.61 9.12 -5.97
N GLY A 33 19.31 10.40 -5.78
CA GLY A 33 18.05 10.87 -5.23
C GLY A 33 16.83 10.42 -6.04
N LYS A 34 16.88 10.49 -7.38
CA LYS A 34 15.81 9.95 -8.24
C LYS A 34 15.61 8.45 -8.04
N ALA A 35 16.71 7.69 -8.00
CA ALA A 35 16.65 6.25 -7.78
C ALA A 35 16.05 5.90 -6.41
N LEU A 36 16.39 6.66 -5.36
CA LEU A 36 15.81 6.50 -4.03
C LEU A 36 14.29 6.76 -4.04
N LEU A 37 13.85 7.83 -4.69
CA LEU A 37 12.43 8.20 -4.79
C LEU A 37 11.62 7.12 -5.52
N GLU A 38 12.15 6.56 -6.61
CA GLU A 38 11.51 5.49 -7.36
C GLU A 38 11.36 4.21 -6.50
N VAL A 39 12.44 3.79 -5.83
CA VAL A 39 12.41 2.62 -4.94
C VAL A 39 11.43 2.83 -3.78
N ALA A 40 11.43 4.02 -3.18
CA ALA A 40 10.51 4.36 -2.10
C ALA A 40 9.05 4.31 -2.59
N ALA A 41 8.76 4.84 -3.79
CA ALA A 41 7.42 4.80 -4.37
C ALA A 41 6.93 3.36 -4.60
N GLU A 42 7.81 2.45 -5.04
CA GLU A 42 7.48 1.04 -5.23
C GLU A 42 7.21 0.32 -3.90
N VAL A 43 8.01 0.58 -2.86
CA VAL A 43 7.79 0.01 -1.52
C VAL A 43 6.44 0.48 -0.94
N VAL A 44 6.16 1.79 -1.01
CA VAL A 44 4.88 2.35 -0.53
C VAL A 44 3.71 1.80 -1.35
N GLY A 45 3.88 1.63 -2.67
CA GLY A 45 2.88 0.98 -3.52
C GLY A 45 2.60 -0.47 -3.13
N GLY A 46 3.63 -1.23 -2.76
CA GLY A 46 3.51 -2.57 -2.19
C GLY A 46 2.68 -2.58 -0.91
N LEU A 47 2.94 -1.63 0.01
CA LEU A 47 2.16 -1.50 1.25
C LEU A 47 0.69 -1.13 0.96
N HIS A 48 0.44 -0.16 0.08
CA HIS A 48 -0.91 0.21 -0.35
C HIS A 48 -1.69 -0.99 -0.92
N LYS A 49 -1.02 -1.83 -1.72
CA LYS A 49 -1.59 -3.04 -2.30
C LYS A 49 -1.90 -4.10 -1.25
N ALA A 50 -0.99 -4.33 -0.29
CA ALA A 50 -1.19 -5.28 0.81
C ALA A 50 -2.44 -4.93 1.65
N PHE A 51 -2.67 -3.65 1.93
CA PHE A 51 -3.89 -3.20 2.61
C PHE A 51 -5.16 -3.49 1.79
N GLY A 52 -5.09 -3.31 0.47
CA GLY A 52 -6.18 -3.67 -0.44
C GLY A 52 -6.46 -5.17 -0.41
N HIS A 53 -5.42 -6.01 -0.50
CA HIS A 53 -5.54 -7.46 -0.41
C HIS A 53 -6.14 -7.93 0.91
N TYR A 54 -5.75 -7.31 2.03
CA TYR A 54 -6.33 -7.58 3.34
C TYR A 54 -7.83 -7.28 3.35
N LYS A 55 -8.23 -6.09 2.89
CA LYS A 55 -9.63 -5.66 2.84
C LYS A 55 -10.48 -6.61 1.98
N ASP A 56 -9.95 -6.99 0.83
CA ASP A 56 -10.64 -7.86 -0.13
C ASP A 56 -10.52 -9.36 0.24
N LYS A 57 -9.81 -9.69 1.32
CA LYS A 57 -9.47 -11.07 1.76
C LYS A 57 -8.93 -11.93 0.60
N SER A 58 -8.17 -11.31 -0.30
CA SER A 58 -7.80 -11.90 -1.59
C SER A 58 -6.65 -12.91 -1.49
N GLU A 59 -5.92 -12.93 -0.37
CA GLU A 59 -4.82 -13.86 -0.17
C GLU A 59 -5.28 -15.30 0.15
N PRO A 60 -4.59 -16.33 -0.40
CA PRO A 60 -4.92 -17.74 -0.15
C PRO A 60 -4.98 -18.14 1.33
N ALA A 61 -4.24 -17.45 2.20
CA ALA A 61 -4.25 -17.67 3.64
C ALA A 61 -5.65 -17.53 4.26
N TRP A 62 -6.49 -16.62 3.73
CA TRP A 62 -7.87 -16.44 4.20
C TRP A 62 -8.76 -17.65 3.89
N ARG A 63 -8.49 -18.37 2.80
CA ARG A 63 -9.24 -19.60 2.43
C ARG A 63 -8.87 -20.78 3.32
N GLN A 64 -7.63 -20.82 3.85
CA GLN A 64 -7.18 -21.88 4.73
C GLN A 64 -7.78 -21.78 6.14
N VAL A 65 -8.04 -20.57 6.63
CA VAL A 65 -8.72 -20.37 7.93
C VAL A 65 -10.15 -20.92 7.91
N ALA A 66 -10.89 -20.72 6.82
CA ALA A 66 -12.26 -21.22 6.68
C ALA A 66 -12.36 -22.76 6.77
N LYS A 67 -11.40 -23.49 6.17
CA LYS A 67 -11.30 -24.96 6.23
C LYS A 67 -10.95 -25.50 7.61
N ARG A 68 -10.48 -24.66 8.54
CA ARG A 68 -10.03 -25.07 9.87
C ARG A 68 -11.06 -24.80 10.96
N ILE A 69 -12.04 -23.93 10.69
CA ILE A 69 -13.12 -23.59 11.63
C ILE A 69 -14.38 -24.44 11.36
N PHE A 70 -14.59 -24.91 10.12
CA PHE A 70 -15.65 -25.85 9.79
C PHE A 70 -15.04 -27.08 9.09
N PRO A 71 -15.02 -28.27 9.73
CA PRO A 71 -14.64 -29.53 9.09
C PRO A 71 -15.69 -29.99 8.07
#